data_AF-C5L487-F1
#
_entry.id   AF-C5L487-F1
#
_cell.length_a   1.000
_cell.length_b   1.000
_cell.length_c   1.000
_cell.angle_alpha   90.00
_cell.angle_beta   90.00
_cell.angle_gamma   90.00
#
_symmetry.space_group_name_H-M   'P 1'
#
loop_
_entity.id
_entity.type
_entity.pdbx_description
1 polymer ?
#
loop_
_entity_poly.entity_id
_entity_poly.type
_entity_poly.pdbx_seq_one_letter_code
_entity_poly.pdbx_strand_id
1 'polypeptide(L)'
;MVMDIVTLGKKKLPDAAIAEFATPEAITLFESCGVMSRSELTAKKNILLEIYFNRIAVEARCAYRIANTVILPACIKYQTDLADNVAKLKLATGSVPEFTNTRLNEVSQLIEQFGKALGALKTKIDHKHSSEDPMVHARFAADEMRLAMKNLRATVDSLEQILSDEYWPLPTYQEMLFIK
;
A
#
# COMPACT_ATOMS: atom_id res chain seq x y z
N MET A 1 -2.99 -28.51 17.82
CA MET A 1 -2.45 -27.42 18.67
C MET A 1 -1.52 -26.42 17.99
N VAL A 2 -0.97 -26.67 16.79
CA VAL A 2 -0.27 -25.60 16.00
C VAL A 2 -1.11 -25.13 14.81
N MET A 3 -2.11 -25.92 14.38
CA MET A 3 -3.08 -25.52 13.34
C MET A 3 -4.15 -24.52 13.84
N ASP A 4 -4.38 -24.41 15.16
CA ASP A 4 -5.41 -23.52 15.73
C ASP A 4 -4.96 -22.06 15.88
N ILE A 5 -3.64 -21.80 15.95
CA ILE A 5 -3.12 -20.42 16.03
C ILE A 5 -3.22 -19.72 14.66
N VAL A 6 -3.13 -20.48 13.56
CA VAL A 6 -3.27 -19.94 12.20
C VAL A 6 -4.74 -19.60 11.89
N THR A 7 -5.70 -20.37 12.39
CA THR A 7 -7.14 -20.06 12.26
C THR A 7 -7.58 -18.90 13.17
N LEU A 8 -7.01 -18.77 14.38
CA LEU A 8 -7.17 -17.56 15.21
C LEU A 8 -6.52 -16.31 14.60
N GLY A 9 -5.46 -16.48 13.80
CA GLY A 9 -4.84 -15.40 13.03
C GLY A 9 -5.72 -14.86 11.89
N LYS A 10 -6.53 -15.72 11.25
CA LYS A 10 -7.49 -15.30 10.21
C LYS A 10 -8.68 -14.51 10.75
N LYS A 11 -8.99 -14.62 12.05
CA LYS A 11 -10.02 -13.82 12.73
C LYS A 11 -9.61 -12.36 13.02
N LYS A 12 -8.35 -11.97 12.77
CA LYS A 12 -7.85 -10.62 13.07
C LYS A 12 -8.06 -9.60 11.95
N LEU A 13 -8.47 -10.01 10.75
CA LEU A 13 -8.71 -9.05 9.69
C LEU A 13 -10.07 -8.34 9.90
N PRO A 14 -10.17 -7.04 9.60
CA PRO A 14 -11.39 -6.26 9.87
C PRO A 14 -12.64 -6.82 9.19
N ASP A 15 -12.51 -7.41 8.01
CA ASP A 15 -13.60 -8.05 7.27
C ASP A 15 -14.14 -9.31 8.00
N ALA A 16 -13.24 -10.13 8.55
CA ALA A 16 -13.61 -11.29 9.36
C ALA A 16 -14.29 -10.90 10.68
N ALA A 17 -13.86 -9.80 11.29
CA ALA A 17 -14.51 -9.26 12.49
C ALA A 17 -15.90 -8.67 12.17
N ILE A 18 -16.06 -7.99 11.03
CA ILE A 18 -17.37 -7.48 10.61
C ILE A 18 -18.33 -8.63 10.28
N ALA A 19 -17.84 -9.75 9.75
CA ALA A 19 -18.65 -10.93 9.48
C ALA A 19 -19.34 -11.52 10.74
N GLU A 20 -18.74 -11.33 11.93
CA GLU A 20 -19.25 -11.85 13.20
C GLU A 20 -20.59 -11.21 13.62
N PHE A 21 -20.92 -10.01 13.13
CA PHE A 21 -22.19 -9.34 13.45
C PHE A 21 -23.44 -10.11 12.97
N ALA A 22 -23.29 -11.04 12.02
CA ALA A 22 -24.38 -11.85 11.48
C ALA A 22 -24.32 -13.32 11.94
N THR A 23 -23.55 -13.65 12.98
CA THR A 23 -23.59 -15.00 13.56
C THR A 23 -24.90 -15.25 14.29
N PRO A 24 -25.40 -16.50 14.33
CA PRO A 24 -26.61 -16.84 15.07
C PRO A 24 -26.55 -16.41 16.54
N GLU A 25 -25.40 -16.58 17.18
CA GLU A 25 -25.13 -16.19 18.56
C GLU A 25 -25.28 -14.68 18.78
N ALA A 26 -24.68 -13.86 17.89
CA ALA A 26 -24.82 -12.41 17.96
C ALA A 26 -26.27 -11.96 17.72
N ILE A 27 -26.95 -12.55 16.74
CA ILE A 27 -28.35 -12.22 16.42
C ILE A 27 -29.25 -12.54 17.63
N THR A 28 -29.13 -13.73 18.22
CA THR A 28 -29.93 -14.11 19.40
C THR A 28 -29.67 -13.19 20.59
N LEU A 29 -28.41 -12.79 20.82
CA LEU A 29 -28.06 -11.86 21.88
C LEU A 29 -28.74 -10.49 21.67
N PHE A 30 -28.56 -9.89 20.50
CA PHE A 30 -29.08 -8.54 20.21
C PHE A 30 -30.62 -8.49 20.15
N GLU A 31 -31.25 -9.56 19.66
CA GLU A 31 -32.72 -9.69 19.68
C GLU A 31 -33.24 -9.88 21.11
N SER A 32 -32.58 -10.70 21.94
CA SER A 32 -32.99 -10.92 23.34
C SER A 32 -32.88 -9.65 24.20
N CYS A 33 -31.92 -8.77 23.88
CA CYS A 33 -31.75 -7.49 24.56
C CYS A 33 -32.66 -6.39 23.98
N GLY A 34 -33.44 -6.65 22.93
CA GLY A 34 -34.32 -5.66 22.29
C GLY A 34 -33.59 -4.49 21.63
N VAL A 35 -32.30 -4.65 21.27
CA VAL A 35 -31.46 -3.57 20.75
C VAL A 35 -31.53 -3.47 19.22
N MET A 36 -31.41 -4.60 18.51
CA MET A 36 -31.46 -4.65 17.04
C MET A 36 -32.11 -5.95 16.58
N SER A 37 -32.84 -5.89 15.47
CA SER A 37 -33.38 -7.05 14.76
C SER A 37 -32.34 -7.71 13.84
N ARG A 38 -32.55 -8.97 13.46
CA ARG A 38 -31.73 -9.68 12.45
C ARG A 38 -31.56 -8.91 11.14
N SER A 39 -32.61 -8.24 10.68
CA SER A 39 -32.59 -7.42 9.45
C SER A 39 -31.59 -6.27 9.58
N GLU A 40 -31.68 -5.53 10.69
CA GLU A 40 -30.81 -4.37 10.94
C GLU A 40 -29.35 -4.77 11.15
N LEU A 41 -29.10 -5.89 11.83
CA LEU A 41 -27.74 -6.44 11.97
C LEU A 41 -27.12 -6.80 10.61
N THR A 42 -27.91 -7.43 9.74
CA THR A 42 -27.46 -7.81 8.40
C THR A 42 -27.17 -6.56 7.55
N ALA A 43 -28.05 -5.56 7.61
CA ALA A 43 -27.85 -4.29 6.93
C ALA A 43 -26.58 -3.57 7.45
N LYS A 44 -26.41 -3.50 8.78
CA LYS A 44 -25.24 -2.89 9.41
C LYS A 44 -23.94 -3.60 9.01
N LYS A 45 -23.93 -4.94 8.96
CA LYS A 45 -22.79 -5.71 8.44
C LYS A 45 -22.42 -5.26 7.03
N ASN A 46 -23.39 -5.22 6.12
CA ASN A 46 -23.15 -4.88 4.72
C ASN A 46 -22.61 -3.45 4.56
N ILE A 47 -23.20 -2.48 5.28
CA ILE A 47 -22.74 -1.09 5.30
C ILE A 47 -21.29 -1.00 5.81
N LEU A 48 -20.94 -1.71 6.88
CA LEU A 48 -19.57 -1.69 7.42
C LEU A 48 -18.55 -2.29 6.44
N LEU A 49 -18.92 -3.36 5.73
CA LEU A 49 -18.06 -3.95 4.70
C LEU A 49 -17.82 -2.98 3.54
N GLU A 50 -18.86 -2.27 3.11
CA GLU A 50 -18.76 -1.29 2.04
C GLU A 50 -17.91 -0.07 2.46
N ILE A 51 -18.10 0.45 3.68
CA ILE A 51 -17.27 1.52 4.24
C ILE A 51 -15.80 1.09 4.28
N TYR A 52 -15.54 -0.14 4.73
CA TYR A 52 -14.18 -0.69 4.79
C TYR A 52 -13.52 -0.75 3.40
N PHE A 53 -14.23 -1.32 2.42
CA PHE A 53 -13.75 -1.36 1.04
C PHE A 53 -13.46 0.03 0.49
N ASN A 54 -14.42 0.96 0.60
CA ASN A 54 -14.30 2.32 0.09
C ASN A 54 -13.14 3.08 0.72
N ARG A 55 -12.91 2.91 2.02
CA ARG A 55 -11.77 3.51 2.73
C ARG A 55 -10.44 3.05 2.13
N ILE A 56 -10.25 1.74 1.99
CA ILE A 56 -9.02 1.18 1.40
C ILE A 56 -8.86 1.62 -0.05
N ALA A 57 -9.94 1.66 -0.83
CA ALA A 57 -9.89 2.11 -2.22
C ALA A 57 -9.44 3.58 -2.35
N VAL A 58 -9.92 4.46 -1.46
CA VAL A 58 -9.48 5.86 -1.42
C VAL A 58 -8.02 5.97 -0.99
N GLU A 59 -7.60 5.23 0.04
CA GLU A 59 -6.20 5.17 0.50
C GLU A 59 -5.28 4.70 -0.63
N ALA A 60 -5.65 3.65 -1.37
CA ALA A 60 -4.90 3.12 -2.51
C ALA A 60 -4.77 4.14 -3.64
N ARG A 61 -5.86 4.84 -3.99
CA ARG A 61 -5.84 5.90 -4.99
C ARG A 61 -4.96 7.07 -4.56
N CYS A 62 -5.00 7.44 -3.29
CA CYS A 62 -4.15 8.49 -2.74
C CYS A 62 -2.68 8.09 -2.80
N ALA A 63 -2.33 6.88 -2.35
CA ALA A 63 -0.98 6.34 -2.40
C ALA A 63 -0.45 6.27 -3.84
N TYR A 64 -1.25 5.77 -4.77
CA TYR A 64 -0.91 5.75 -6.20
C TYR A 64 -0.64 7.16 -6.74
N ARG A 65 -1.52 8.12 -6.42
CA ARG A 65 -1.37 9.51 -6.88
C ARG A 65 -0.06 10.12 -6.37
N ILE A 66 0.21 10.03 -5.06
CA ILE A 66 1.45 10.56 -4.46
C ILE A 66 2.67 9.88 -5.08
N ALA A 67 2.67 8.55 -5.17
CA ALA A 67 3.77 7.79 -5.75
C ALA A 67 4.04 8.19 -7.21
N ASN A 68 2.98 8.34 -8.03
CA ASN A 68 3.11 8.63 -9.45
C ASN A 68 3.46 10.10 -9.75
N THR A 69 2.90 11.06 -9.01
CA THR A 69 3.02 12.49 -9.34
C THR A 69 4.10 13.21 -8.54
N VAL A 70 4.48 12.69 -7.37
CA VAL A 70 5.44 13.35 -6.47
C VAL A 70 6.74 12.57 -6.39
N ILE A 71 6.66 11.28 -6.06
CA ILE A 71 7.86 10.46 -5.79
C ILE A 71 8.55 10.05 -7.10
N LEU A 72 7.81 9.51 -8.07
CA LEU A 72 8.38 9.02 -9.34
C LEU A 72 9.20 10.09 -10.07
N PRO A 73 8.71 11.34 -10.25
CA PRO A 73 9.48 12.37 -10.95
C PRO A 73 10.74 12.78 -10.18
N ALA A 74 10.71 12.79 -8.85
CA ALA A 74 11.87 13.08 -8.01
C ALA A 74 12.97 12.01 -8.20
N CYS A 75 12.60 10.73 -8.20
CA CYS A 75 13.53 9.63 -8.42
C CYS A 75 14.17 9.68 -9.81
N ILE A 76 13.38 9.98 -10.85
CA ILE A 76 13.88 10.08 -12.24
C ILE A 76 14.86 11.25 -12.39
N LYS A 77 14.60 12.39 -11.73
CA LYS A 77 15.54 13.53 -11.73
C LYS A 77 16.88 13.13 -11.13
N TYR A 78 16.86 12.54 -9.93
CA TYR A 78 18.08 12.07 -9.29
C TYR A 78 18.85 11.03 -10.12
N GLN A 79 18.13 10.08 -10.75
CA GLN A 79 18.74 9.12 -11.67
C GLN A 79 19.42 9.81 -12.87
N THR A 80 18.79 10.86 -13.41
CA THR A 80 19.34 11.65 -14.53
C THR A 80 20.63 12.36 -14.10
N ASP A 81 20.64 12.99 -12.93
CA ASP A 81 21.82 13.70 -12.41
C ASP A 81 22.99 12.75 -12.14
N LEU A 82 22.70 11.54 -11.64
CA LEU A 82 23.71 10.49 -11.48
C LEU A 82 24.26 10.00 -12.82
N ALA A 83 23.39 9.81 -13.83
CA ALA A 83 23.82 9.40 -15.17
C ALA A 83 24.69 10.46 -15.83
N ASP A 84 24.33 11.73 -15.70
CA ASP A 84 25.12 12.86 -16.21
C ASP A 84 26.49 12.95 -15.53
N ASN A 85 26.55 12.69 -14.22
CA ASN A 85 27.82 12.63 -13.48
C ASN A 85 28.72 11.51 -14.02
N VAL A 86 28.17 10.30 -14.19
CA VAL A 86 28.89 9.15 -14.77
C VAL A 86 29.42 9.47 -16.18
N ALA A 87 28.60 10.10 -17.03
CA ALA A 87 29.00 10.51 -18.37
C ALA A 87 30.15 11.53 -18.35
N LYS A 88 30.05 12.56 -17.51
CA LYS A 88 31.08 13.61 -17.36
C LYS A 88 32.40 13.06 -16.81
N LEU A 89 32.33 12.17 -15.81
CA LEU A 89 33.52 11.50 -15.28
C LEU A 89 34.21 10.67 -16.36
N LYS A 90 33.45 9.86 -17.11
CA LYS A 90 34.00 9.07 -18.20
C LYS A 90 34.73 9.93 -19.25
N LEU A 91 34.17 11.10 -19.58
CA LEU A 91 34.78 12.05 -20.53
C LEU A 91 36.04 12.71 -19.96
N ALA A 92 36.04 13.09 -18.68
CA ALA A 92 37.14 13.83 -18.06
C ALA A 92 38.32 12.94 -17.66
N THR A 93 38.06 11.76 -17.11
CA THR A 93 39.10 10.87 -16.53
C THR A 93 39.34 9.61 -17.34
N GLY A 94 38.55 9.34 -18.39
CA GLY A 94 38.63 8.12 -19.22
C GLY A 94 38.14 6.85 -18.52
N SER A 95 37.88 6.90 -17.22
CA SER A 95 37.34 5.83 -16.40
C SER A 95 36.30 6.38 -15.42
N VAL A 96 35.38 5.51 -14.98
CA VAL A 96 34.36 5.86 -13.97
C VAL A 96 34.66 5.05 -12.72
N PRO A 97 34.66 5.67 -11.53
CA PRO A 97 34.79 4.94 -10.27
C PRO A 97 33.73 3.84 -10.15
N GLU A 98 34.14 2.64 -9.73
CA GLU A 98 33.25 1.48 -9.60
C GLU A 98 32.05 1.78 -8.70
N PHE A 99 32.28 2.48 -7.59
CA PHE A 99 31.23 2.89 -6.65
C PHE A 99 30.10 3.70 -7.33
N THR A 100 30.44 4.65 -8.18
CA THR A 100 29.45 5.51 -8.87
C THR A 100 28.61 4.70 -9.86
N ASN A 101 29.22 3.77 -10.59
CA ASN A 101 28.48 2.87 -11.49
C ASN A 101 27.55 1.94 -10.71
N THR A 102 28.02 1.34 -9.62
CA THR A 102 27.21 0.49 -8.76
C THR A 102 26.01 1.26 -8.20
N ARG A 103 26.21 2.52 -7.78
CA ARG A 103 25.12 3.36 -7.27
C ARG A 103 24.07 3.69 -8.34
N LEU A 104 24.50 4.01 -9.56
CA LEU A 104 23.57 4.24 -10.67
C LEU A 104 22.74 2.99 -11.00
N ASN A 105 23.36 1.81 -10.97
CA ASN A 105 22.68 0.54 -11.20
C ASN A 105 21.66 0.24 -10.10
N GLU A 106 22.02 0.44 -8.84
CA GLU A 106 21.13 0.25 -7.68
C GLU A 106 19.88 1.14 -7.78
N VAL A 107 20.06 2.44 -8.04
CA VAL A 107 18.95 3.40 -8.22
C VAL A 107 18.06 2.99 -9.38
N SER A 108 18.66 2.59 -10.51
CA SER A 108 17.91 2.18 -11.70
C SER A 108 17.05 0.94 -11.45
N GLN A 109 17.60 -0.06 -10.74
CA GLN A 109 16.85 -1.27 -10.36
C GLN A 109 15.69 -0.95 -9.41
N LEU A 110 15.89 -0.06 -8.45
CA LEU A 110 14.83 0.35 -7.51
C LEU A 110 13.72 1.13 -8.20
N ILE A 111 14.05 2.04 -9.13
CA ILE A 111 13.05 2.75 -9.93
C ILE A 111 12.25 1.77 -10.79
N GLU A 112 12.87 0.74 -11.36
CA GLU A 112 12.17 -0.30 -12.11
C GLU A 112 11.22 -1.11 -11.21
N GLN A 113 11.68 -1.52 -10.03
CA GLN A 113 10.84 -2.22 -9.04
C GLN A 113 9.67 -1.35 -8.57
N PHE A 114 9.91 -0.06 -8.34
CA PHE A 114 8.89 0.91 -7.99
C PHE A 114 7.84 1.07 -9.10
N GLY A 115 8.28 1.19 -10.37
CA GLY A 115 7.37 1.22 -11.52
C GLY A 115 6.50 -0.03 -11.64
N LYS A 116 7.09 -1.22 -11.43
CA LYS A 116 6.34 -2.50 -11.40
C LYS A 116 5.31 -2.52 -10.26
N ALA A 117 5.69 -2.10 -9.05
CA ALA A 117 4.78 -2.04 -7.91
C ALA A 117 3.64 -1.03 -8.13
N LEU A 118 3.92 0.10 -8.76
CA LEU A 118 2.95 1.14 -9.10
C LEU A 118 1.93 0.63 -10.14
N GLY A 119 2.40 -0.07 -11.17
CA GLY A 119 1.55 -0.74 -12.15
C GLY A 119 0.69 -1.84 -11.52
N ALA A 120 1.25 -2.64 -10.62
CA ALA A 120 0.50 -3.66 -9.89
C ALA A 120 -0.63 -3.05 -9.04
N LEU A 121 -0.35 -1.95 -8.32
CA LEU A 121 -1.37 -1.24 -7.55
C LEU A 121 -2.45 -0.65 -8.47
N LYS A 122 -2.08 -0.07 -9.61
CA LYS A 122 -3.05 0.48 -10.57
C LYS A 122 -4.03 -0.59 -11.07
N THR A 123 -3.53 -1.77 -11.41
CA THR A 123 -4.37 -2.90 -11.83
C THR A 123 -5.36 -3.31 -10.73
N LYS A 124 -4.98 -3.25 -9.45
CA LYS A 124 -5.90 -3.55 -8.34
C LYS A 124 -6.92 -2.44 -8.11
N ILE A 125 -6.56 -1.18 -8.30
CA ILE A 125 -7.48 -0.03 -8.22
C ILE A 125 -8.53 -0.09 -9.34
N ASP A 126 -8.14 -0.49 -10.54
CA ASP A 126 -9.02 -0.57 -11.71
C ASP A 126 -9.82 -1.88 -11.78
N HIS A 127 -9.56 -2.81 -10.85
CA HIS A 127 -10.25 -4.08 -10.81
C HIS A 127 -11.75 -3.86 -10.60
N LYS A 128 -12.56 -4.37 -11.53
CA LYS A 128 -14.01 -4.39 -11.41
C LYS A 128 -14.44 -5.72 -10.79
N HIS A 129 -15.17 -5.65 -9.70
CA HIS A 129 -15.73 -6.84 -9.06
C HIS A 129 -16.85 -7.43 -9.91
N SER A 130 -16.78 -8.74 -10.17
CA SER A 130 -17.83 -9.48 -10.90
C SER A 130 -19.01 -9.88 -10.00
N SER A 131 -18.88 -9.75 -8.69
CA SER A 131 -19.91 -10.08 -7.70
C SER A 131 -20.38 -8.81 -7.01
N GLU A 132 -21.66 -8.72 -6.67
CA GLU A 132 -22.23 -7.62 -5.87
C GLU A 132 -22.09 -7.86 -4.35
N ASP A 133 -21.50 -8.98 -3.92
CA ASP A 133 -21.35 -9.29 -2.49
C ASP A 133 -20.31 -8.38 -1.81
N PRO A 134 -20.72 -7.54 -0.82
CA PRO A 134 -19.80 -6.66 -0.09
C PRO A 134 -18.68 -7.43 0.64
N MET A 135 -18.90 -8.69 1.00
CA MET A 135 -17.88 -9.53 1.64
C MET A 135 -16.73 -9.83 0.68
N VAL A 136 -17.04 -10.07 -0.60
CA VAL A 136 -16.02 -10.34 -1.62
C VAL A 136 -15.17 -9.09 -1.87
N HIS A 137 -15.81 -7.91 -1.90
CA HIS A 137 -15.10 -6.63 -2.06
C HIS A 137 -14.19 -6.36 -0.87
N ALA A 138 -14.69 -6.53 0.34
CA ALA A 138 -13.92 -6.33 1.56
C ALA A 138 -12.70 -7.26 1.64
N ARG A 139 -12.85 -8.54 1.27
CA ARG A 139 -11.72 -9.49 1.21
C ARG A 139 -10.67 -9.10 0.18
N PHE A 140 -11.09 -8.71 -1.02
CA PHE A 140 -10.16 -8.23 -2.04
C PHE A 140 -9.37 -7.01 -1.56
N ALA A 141 -10.04 -6.05 -0.90
CA ALA A 141 -9.37 -4.91 -0.32
C ALA A 141 -8.36 -5.31 0.78
N ALA A 142 -8.74 -6.26 1.64
CA ALA A 142 -7.92 -6.73 2.75
C ALA A 142 -6.68 -7.52 2.31
N ASP A 143 -6.84 -8.44 1.35
CA ASP A 143 -5.81 -9.40 0.96
C ASP A 143 -4.97 -8.90 -0.22
N GLU A 144 -5.60 -8.34 -1.26
CA GLU A 144 -4.91 -7.99 -2.49
C GLU A 144 -4.51 -6.52 -2.53
N MET A 145 -5.46 -5.60 -2.30
CA MET A 145 -5.20 -4.17 -2.44
C MET A 145 -4.23 -3.66 -1.36
N ARG A 146 -4.44 -4.10 -0.10
CA ARG A 146 -3.55 -3.75 1.01
C ARG A 146 -2.15 -4.34 0.84
N LEU A 147 -2.02 -5.55 0.30
CA LEU A 147 -0.72 -6.14 0.00
C LEU A 147 0.00 -5.36 -1.10
N ALA A 148 -0.70 -4.97 -2.17
CA ALA A 148 -0.12 -4.14 -3.23
C ALA A 148 0.36 -2.77 -2.69
N MET A 149 -0.42 -2.11 -1.83
CA MET A 149 0.00 -0.89 -1.14
C MET A 149 1.23 -1.09 -0.26
N LYS A 150 1.30 -2.22 0.47
CA LYS A 150 2.46 -2.55 1.32
C LYS A 150 3.72 -2.75 0.48
N ASN A 151 3.62 -3.43 -0.66
CA ASN A 151 4.74 -3.65 -1.56
C ASN A 151 5.23 -2.33 -2.19
N LEU A 152 4.30 -1.47 -2.61
CA LEU A 152 4.64 -0.12 -3.08
C LEU A 152 5.34 0.69 -1.99
N ARG A 153 4.87 0.59 -0.74
CA ARG A 153 5.51 1.28 0.37
C ARG A 153 6.94 0.78 0.60
N ALA A 154 7.18 -0.53 0.57
CA ALA A 154 8.52 -1.08 0.78
C ALA A 154 9.54 -0.62 -0.29
N THR A 155 9.11 -0.43 -1.54
CA THR A 155 9.99 0.11 -2.59
C THR A 155 10.24 1.61 -2.41
N VAL A 156 9.25 2.38 -1.96
CA VAL A 156 9.41 3.79 -1.60
C VAL A 156 10.35 3.97 -0.41
N ASP A 157 10.18 3.20 0.65
CA ASP A 157 11.02 3.27 1.86
C ASP A 157 12.49 2.93 1.51
N SER A 158 12.73 2.01 0.57
CA SER A 158 14.08 1.72 0.05
C SER A 158 14.67 2.88 -0.77
N LEU A 159 13.84 3.58 -1.54
CA LEU A 159 14.26 4.74 -2.32
C LEU A 159 14.60 5.93 -1.40
N GLU A 160 13.83 6.14 -0.33
CA GLU A 160 14.05 7.19 0.68
C GLU A 160 15.46 7.10 1.30
N GLN A 161 15.96 5.89 1.56
CA GLN A 161 17.31 5.69 2.12
C GLN A 161 18.44 6.03 1.16
N ILE A 162 18.14 6.13 -0.14
CA ILE A 162 19.13 6.22 -1.22
C ILE A 162 19.19 7.61 -1.87
N LEU A 163 18.05 8.28 -1.89
CA LEU A 163 17.90 9.64 -2.38
C LEU A 163 18.48 10.63 -1.37
N SER A 164 19.06 11.71 -1.87
CA SER A 164 19.46 12.83 -1.02
C SER A 164 18.24 13.68 -0.65
N ASP A 165 18.27 14.25 0.55
CA ASP A 165 17.22 15.15 1.08
C ASP A 165 16.85 16.29 0.11
N GLU A 166 17.78 16.76 -0.72
CA GLU A 166 17.51 17.80 -1.74
C GLU A 166 16.47 17.36 -2.78
N TYR A 167 16.47 16.08 -3.13
CA TYR A 167 15.55 15.52 -4.14
C TYR A 167 14.27 14.99 -3.52
N TRP A 168 14.24 14.73 -2.21
CA TRP A 168 13.11 14.08 -1.56
C TRP A 168 12.01 15.12 -1.23
N PRO A 169 10.82 15.01 -1.85
CA PRO A 169 9.80 16.07 -1.78
C PRO A 169 8.87 15.96 -0.56
N LEU A 170 9.00 14.90 0.24
CA LEU A 170 8.12 14.62 1.39
C LEU A 170 8.90 14.77 2.69
N PRO A 171 8.29 15.31 3.75
CA PRO A 171 8.96 15.36 5.04
C PRO A 171 9.17 13.93 5.56
N THR A 172 10.36 13.66 6.07
CA THR A 172 10.70 12.37 6.66
C THR A 172 9.97 12.17 7.98
N TYR A 173 9.90 10.92 8.45
CA TYR A 173 9.29 10.62 9.75
C TYR A 173 9.93 11.36 10.92
N GLN A 174 11.25 11.59 10.86
CA GLN A 174 11.95 12.33 11.90
C GLN A 174 11.50 13.79 11.93
N GLU A 175 11.35 14.41 10.76
CA GLU A 175 10.87 15.79 10.64
C GLU A 175 9.43 15.92 11.13
N MET A 176 8.54 15.01 10.72
CA MET A 176 7.14 15.02 11.18
C MET A 176 6.98 14.85 12.69
N LEU A 177 7.89 14.09 13.34
CA LEU A 177 7.76 13.75 14.77
C LEU A 177 8.48 14.73 15.69
N PHE A 178 9.55 15.40 15.24
CA PHE A 178 10.43 16.18 16.12
C PHE A 178 10.62 17.64 15.73
N ILE A 179 10.21 18.06 14.53
CA ILE A 179 10.30 19.47 14.12
C ILE A 179 8.97 20.16 14.42
N LYS A 180 9.03 21.18 15.28
CA LYS A 180 7.93 22.11 15.61
C LYS A 180 8.01 23.36 14.76
#